data_AF-A0A2S1JW82-F1
#
_entry.id   AF-A0A2S1JW82-F1
#
_cell.length_a   1.000
_cell.length_b   1.000
_cell.length_c   1.000
_cell.angle_alpha   90.00
_cell.angle_beta   90.00
_cell.angle_gamma   90.00
#
_symmetry.space_group_name_H-M   'P 1'
#
loop_
_entity.id
_entity.type
_entity.pdbx_description
1 polymer ?
#
loop_
_entity_poly.entity_id
_entity_poly.type
_entity_poly.pdbx_seq_one_letter_code
_entity_poly.pdbx_strand_id
1 'polypeptide(L)'
;METFMKTLTPIAVAITLAISGTAYAGGNTATQDQHGGHNSATITQTGPLTWNNNAMQEQHGDHNSADIVHNAEFGSYGYQYQEGDHHSAELLQTGGVGNESFSFQSGTYNVSETLQYGQIGSYSAHQQSGNNHYALTYQFLGADNSVIIIQNDSHNTATATQVVSVGSDVVIRQRGELHNADTYQSGFGHDAGMRQSGESNDADIRQVGGDHYGRIRQRGHNHEADISQAGYNHTARTRQRGHHNDVYLGQIGVGHTAMAHQSGHNNYSLVGQFGTEETAMVMQSGHANQSYIFQ
;
A
#
# COMPACT_ATOMS: atom_id res chain seq x y z
N MET A 1 21.52 54.13 -22.43
CA MET A 1 21.81 52.72 -22.74
C MET A 1 21.29 51.91 -21.57
N GLU A 2 20.04 51.44 -21.66
CA GLU A 2 19.52 50.46 -20.71
C GLU A 2 20.18 49.12 -21.00
N THR A 3 21.03 48.68 -20.09
CA THR A 3 21.55 47.32 -20.05
C THR A 3 20.42 46.38 -19.68
N PHE A 4 19.86 45.69 -20.68
CA PHE A 4 19.02 44.51 -20.47
C PHE A 4 19.84 43.45 -19.73
N MET A 5 19.58 43.25 -18.43
CA MET A 5 19.95 42.01 -17.76
C MET A 5 19.07 40.90 -18.34
N LYS A 6 19.67 40.06 -19.19
CA LYS A 6 19.10 38.75 -19.50
C LYS A 6 19.15 37.94 -18.20
N THR A 7 18.00 37.70 -17.59
CA THR A 7 17.84 36.68 -16.58
C THR A 7 18.17 35.34 -17.24
N LEU A 8 19.33 34.77 -16.90
CA LEU A 8 19.65 33.40 -17.23
C LEU A 8 18.64 32.53 -16.47
N THR A 9 17.64 32.00 -17.17
CA THR A 9 16.85 30.88 -16.67
C THR A 9 17.83 29.76 -16.35
N PRO A 10 17.90 29.25 -15.10
CA PRO A 10 18.78 28.14 -14.80
C PRO A 10 18.37 26.97 -15.69
N ILE A 11 19.27 26.58 -16.59
CA ILE A 11 19.15 25.34 -17.35
C ILE A 11 19.24 24.24 -16.28
N ALA A 12 18.09 23.66 -15.93
CA ALA A 12 18.04 22.51 -15.05
C ALA A 12 18.86 21.38 -15.66
N VAL A 13 19.88 20.92 -14.94
CA VAL A 13 20.64 19.73 -15.30
C VAL A 13 19.78 18.54 -14.86
N ALA A 14 19.02 17.95 -15.78
CA ALA A 14 18.47 16.62 -15.60
C ALA A 14 19.63 15.62 -15.71
N ILE A 15 19.99 14.95 -14.61
CA ILE A 15 20.92 13.82 -14.65
C ILE A 15 20.09 12.57 -14.96
N THR A 16 19.91 12.29 -16.25
CA THR A 16 19.28 11.06 -16.71
C THR A 16 20.33 9.95 -16.70
N LEU A 17 20.16 8.94 -15.84
CA LEU A 17 21.09 7.82 -15.71
C LEU A 17 20.32 6.49 -15.77
N ALA A 18 20.20 5.94 -16.99
CA ALA A 18 19.75 4.57 -17.18
C ALA A 18 20.98 3.65 -17.27
N ILE A 19 21.18 2.77 -16.28
CA ILE A 19 22.28 1.80 -16.27
C ILE A 19 21.70 0.39 -16.45
N SER A 20 21.87 -0.17 -17.64
CA SER A 20 21.75 -1.62 -17.86
C SER A 20 23.15 -2.25 -17.76
N GLY A 21 23.40 -3.09 -16.76
CA GLY A 21 24.70 -3.76 -16.58
C GLY A 21 25.00 -4.79 -17.68
N THR A 22 26.25 -4.84 -18.14
CA THR A 22 26.72 -5.71 -19.23
C THR A 22 26.96 -7.16 -18.76
N ALA A 23 26.26 -8.12 -19.39
CA ALA A 23 26.80 -9.42 -19.89
C ALA A 23 25.70 -10.46 -20.22
N TYR A 24 24.48 -10.36 -19.69
CA TYR A 24 23.39 -11.34 -19.91
C TYR A 24 21.97 -10.74 -20.00
N ALA A 25 21.84 -9.41 -20.11
CA ALA A 25 20.59 -8.67 -20.12
C ALA A 25 19.96 -8.54 -21.53
N GLY A 26 19.49 -9.63 -22.12
CA GLY A 26 18.68 -9.55 -23.34
C GLY A 26 17.31 -8.90 -23.10
N GLY A 27 16.75 -8.17 -24.06
CA GLY A 27 15.31 -7.82 -24.06
C GLY A 27 14.77 -6.93 -22.91
N ASN A 28 15.59 -6.42 -21.99
CA ASN A 28 15.13 -5.46 -20.99
C ASN A 28 14.90 -4.09 -21.65
N THR A 29 13.81 -3.41 -21.31
CA THR A 29 13.50 -2.04 -21.75
C THR A 29 13.51 -1.10 -20.55
N ALA A 30 14.17 0.04 -20.69
CA ALA A 30 14.18 1.13 -19.73
C ALA A 30 13.80 2.42 -20.46
N THR A 31 12.77 3.11 -19.99
CA THR A 31 12.35 4.42 -20.52
C THR A 31 12.25 5.41 -19.37
N GLN A 32 12.94 6.54 -19.50
CA GLN A 32 12.92 7.62 -18.52
C GLN A 32 12.59 8.92 -19.24
N ASP A 33 11.49 9.56 -18.85
CA ASP A 33 11.07 10.88 -19.34
C ASP A 33 10.97 11.86 -18.16
N GLN A 34 11.57 13.04 -18.31
CA GLN A 34 11.65 14.05 -17.25
C GLN A 34 11.40 15.45 -17.83
N HIS A 35 10.40 16.14 -17.30
CA HIS A 35 10.10 17.54 -17.61
C HIS A 35 10.09 18.36 -16.31
N GLY A 36 10.77 19.51 -16.30
CA GLY A 36 10.90 20.39 -15.13
C GLY A 36 12.32 20.41 -14.55
N GLY A 37 12.47 20.94 -13.33
CA GLY A 37 13.75 21.24 -12.69
C GLY A 37 14.13 20.29 -11.55
N HIS A 38 15.41 19.96 -11.41
CA HIS A 38 15.94 19.19 -10.26
C HIS A 38 15.31 17.79 -10.02
N ASN A 39 14.68 17.19 -11.03
CA ASN A 39 14.21 15.81 -10.95
C ASN A 39 15.37 14.81 -11.02
N SER A 40 15.30 13.75 -10.21
CA SER A 40 16.23 12.62 -10.20
C SER A 40 15.45 11.35 -10.56
N ALA A 41 15.87 10.65 -11.62
CA ALA A 41 15.32 9.35 -11.94
C ALA A 41 16.43 8.38 -12.33
N THR A 42 16.36 7.17 -11.78
CA THR A 42 17.32 6.09 -12.00
C THR A 42 16.57 4.81 -12.33
N ILE A 43 17.00 4.12 -13.38
CA ILE A 43 16.58 2.76 -13.69
C ILE A 43 17.81 1.87 -13.68
N THR A 44 17.79 0.85 -12.83
CA THR A 44 18.85 -0.16 -12.71
C THR A 44 18.29 -1.56 -12.96
N GLN A 45 18.72 -2.18 -14.06
CA GLN A 45 18.36 -3.57 -14.39
C GLN A 45 19.64 -4.42 -14.38
N THR A 46 19.95 -5.05 -13.25
CA THR A 46 21.25 -5.72 -13.02
C THR A 46 21.07 -7.16 -12.53
N GLY A 47 22.14 -7.96 -12.56
CA GLY A 47 22.14 -9.34 -12.03
C GLY A 47 22.11 -10.46 -13.10
N PRO A 48 22.58 -11.67 -12.75
CA PRO A 48 22.39 -12.86 -13.59
C PRO A 48 20.89 -13.22 -13.65
N LEU A 49 20.42 -13.69 -14.81
CA LEU A 49 19.02 -14.04 -15.10
C LEU A 49 18.04 -12.86 -15.26
N THR A 50 18.51 -11.62 -15.21
CA THR A 50 17.70 -10.42 -15.46
C THR A 50 17.32 -10.29 -16.94
N TRP A 51 16.15 -10.79 -17.34
CA TRP A 51 15.76 -10.93 -18.75
C TRP A 51 14.30 -10.48 -19.00
N ASN A 52 14.05 -9.76 -20.11
CA ASN A 52 12.74 -9.23 -20.53
C ASN A 52 11.98 -8.35 -19.52
N ASN A 53 12.68 -7.63 -18.65
CA ASN A 53 12.05 -6.70 -17.72
C ASN A 53 11.79 -5.34 -18.37
N ASN A 54 10.67 -4.70 -18.03
CA ASN A 54 10.32 -3.38 -18.53
C ASN A 54 10.21 -2.39 -17.36
N ALA A 55 10.99 -1.32 -17.41
CA ALA A 55 10.98 -0.26 -16.43
C ALA A 55 10.69 1.07 -17.13
N MET A 56 9.68 1.80 -16.64
CA MET A 56 9.31 3.10 -17.16
C MET A 56 9.18 4.12 -16.02
N GLN A 57 9.82 5.27 -16.16
CA GLN A 57 9.74 6.38 -15.22
C GLN A 57 9.38 7.66 -15.96
N GLU A 58 8.38 8.37 -15.44
CA GLU A 58 7.92 9.64 -16.00
C GLU A 58 7.75 10.66 -14.85
N GLN A 59 8.46 11.78 -14.94
CA GLN A 59 8.43 12.84 -13.92
C GLN A 59 8.13 14.19 -14.56
N HIS A 60 7.10 14.87 -14.07
CA HIS A 60 6.72 16.23 -14.47
C HIS A 60 6.68 17.13 -13.23
N GLY A 61 7.40 18.25 -13.24
CA GLY A 61 7.46 19.22 -12.14
C GLY A 61 8.86 19.35 -11.55
N ASP A 62 9.00 19.80 -10.31
CA ASP A 62 10.29 20.11 -9.71
C ASP A 62 10.67 19.19 -8.51
N HIS A 63 11.94 18.80 -8.40
CA HIS A 63 12.52 18.05 -7.28
C HIS A 63 11.89 16.66 -7.00
N ASN A 64 11.34 16.00 -8.02
CA ASN A 64 10.84 14.63 -7.90
C ASN A 64 11.98 13.60 -7.94
N SER A 65 11.88 12.53 -7.16
CA SER A 65 12.81 11.40 -7.10
C SER A 65 12.11 10.09 -7.46
N ALA A 66 12.61 9.35 -8.44
CA ALA A 66 12.08 8.07 -8.87
C ALA A 66 13.23 7.06 -9.03
N ASP A 67 13.13 5.90 -8.39
CA ASP A 67 14.10 4.81 -8.55
C ASP A 67 13.38 3.49 -8.86
N ILE A 68 13.78 2.83 -9.95
CA ILE A 68 13.36 1.48 -10.30
C ILE A 68 14.60 0.59 -10.36
N VAL A 69 14.60 -0.44 -9.52
CA VAL A 69 15.64 -1.46 -9.49
C VAL A 69 15.02 -2.83 -9.75
N HIS A 70 15.38 -3.47 -10.85
CA HIS A 70 15.08 -4.88 -11.11
C HIS A 70 16.38 -5.70 -11.03
N ASN A 71 16.50 -6.59 -10.05
CA ASN A 71 17.70 -7.38 -9.81
C ASN A 71 17.42 -8.88 -9.88
N ALA A 72 18.05 -9.60 -10.80
CA ALA A 72 17.80 -11.04 -11.01
C ALA A 72 16.30 -11.39 -11.23
N GLU A 73 15.57 -10.49 -11.91
CA GLU A 73 14.14 -10.63 -12.23
C GLU A 73 13.91 -11.16 -13.66
N PHE A 74 12.86 -11.95 -13.88
CA PHE A 74 12.47 -12.39 -15.22
C PHE A 74 11.07 -11.89 -15.59
N GLY A 75 10.97 -11.07 -16.64
CA GLY A 75 9.68 -10.64 -17.19
C GLY A 75 8.88 -9.68 -16.31
N SER A 76 9.52 -9.00 -15.35
CA SER A 76 8.87 -8.10 -14.41
C SER A 76 8.71 -6.68 -14.97
N TYR A 77 7.64 -6.01 -14.56
CA TYR A 77 7.24 -4.68 -15.02
C TYR A 77 7.23 -3.69 -13.85
N GLY A 78 7.86 -2.53 -14.05
CA GLY A 78 7.84 -1.42 -13.12
C GLY A 78 7.47 -0.13 -13.83
N TYR A 79 6.48 0.60 -13.30
CA TYR A 79 6.12 1.93 -13.78
C TYR A 79 5.99 2.93 -12.63
N GLN A 80 6.64 4.08 -12.78
CA GLN A 80 6.50 5.21 -11.86
C GLN A 80 6.13 6.47 -12.65
N TYR A 81 5.06 7.12 -12.23
CA TYR A 81 4.58 8.40 -12.75
C TYR A 81 4.44 9.40 -11.60
N GLN A 82 5.09 10.55 -11.73
CA GLN A 82 5.06 11.64 -10.75
C GLN A 82 4.69 12.95 -11.44
N GLU A 83 3.66 13.63 -10.95
CA GLU A 83 3.21 14.93 -11.44
C GLU A 83 3.07 15.93 -10.27
N GLY A 84 3.95 16.91 -10.21
CA GLY A 84 3.98 17.94 -9.17
C GLY A 84 5.38 18.06 -8.58
N ASP A 85 5.49 18.39 -7.29
CA ASP A 85 6.77 18.73 -6.68
C ASP A 85 7.14 17.83 -5.49
N HIS A 86 8.42 17.51 -5.35
CA HIS A 86 8.97 16.76 -4.21
C HIS A 86 8.37 15.36 -3.98
N HIS A 87 7.91 14.66 -5.02
CA HIS A 87 7.53 13.25 -4.90
C HIS A 87 8.75 12.34 -4.74
N SER A 88 8.58 11.23 -4.02
CA SER A 88 9.56 10.14 -3.94
C SER A 88 8.89 8.82 -4.28
N ALA A 89 9.41 8.11 -5.28
CA ALA A 89 8.95 6.78 -5.66
C ALA A 89 10.14 5.83 -5.70
N GLU A 90 10.06 4.72 -4.97
CA GLU A 90 11.04 3.64 -4.98
C GLU A 90 10.33 2.33 -5.33
N LEU A 91 10.91 1.59 -6.27
CA LEU A 91 10.42 0.29 -6.69
C LEU A 91 11.63 -0.64 -6.81
N LEU A 92 11.67 -1.65 -5.95
CA LEU A 92 12.68 -2.69 -5.96
C LEU A 92 12.02 -4.06 -6.14
N GLN A 93 12.35 -4.71 -7.25
CA GLN A 93 12.02 -6.11 -7.53
C GLN A 93 13.32 -6.92 -7.55
N THR A 94 13.40 -8.00 -6.76
CA THR A 94 14.58 -8.86 -6.78
C THR A 94 14.30 -10.36 -6.65
N GLY A 95 14.95 -11.16 -7.49
CA GLY A 95 14.93 -12.62 -7.45
C GLY A 95 13.58 -13.27 -7.78
N GLY A 96 12.67 -12.54 -8.41
CA GLY A 96 11.32 -12.95 -8.78
C GLY A 96 11.07 -13.13 -10.28
N VAL A 97 9.81 -13.41 -10.62
CA VAL A 97 9.34 -13.66 -11.99
C VAL A 97 8.00 -12.99 -12.21
N GLY A 98 7.87 -12.18 -13.27
CA GLY A 98 6.60 -11.66 -13.75
C GLY A 98 5.88 -10.74 -12.76
N ASN A 99 6.63 -10.04 -11.91
CA ASN A 99 6.05 -9.14 -10.93
C ASN A 99 5.71 -7.80 -11.58
N GLU A 100 4.58 -7.22 -11.20
CA GLU A 100 4.14 -5.93 -11.71
C GLU A 100 4.04 -4.93 -10.56
N SER A 101 4.61 -3.75 -10.74
CA SER A 101 4.49 -2.66 -9.78
C SER A 101 4.25 -1.31 -10.46
N PHE A 102 3.28 -0.57 -9.93
CA PHE A 102 2.83 0.72 -10.45
C PHE A 102 2.81 1.76 -9.33
N SER A 103 3.42 2.92 -9.54
CA SER A 103 3.31 4.07 -8.64
C SER A 103 2.85 5.29 -9.41
N PHE A 104 1.74 5.88 -8.98
CA PHE A 104 1.18 7.11 -9.53
C PHE A 104 1.05 8.14 -8.39
N GLN A 105 1.78 9.24 -8.50
CA GLN A 105 1.77 10.31 -7.51
C GLN A 105 1.42 11.64 -8.18
N SER A 106 0.45 12.35 -7.62
CA SER A 106 0.08 13.71 -8.07
C SER A 106 -0.06 14.63 -6.86
N GLY A 107 0.43 15.87 -6.96
CA GLY A 107 0.40 16.88 -5.90
C GLY A 107 1.79 17.16 -5.33
N THR A 108 2.01 17.07 -4.02
CA THR A 108 3.33 17.39 -3.42
C THR A 108 3.75 16.43 -2.30
N TYR A 109 5.05 16.15 -2.15
CA TYR A 109 5.59 15.41 -0.99
C TYR A 109 4.99 14.00 -0.74
N ASN A 110 4.40 13.37 -1.76
CA ASN A 110 3.96 11.98 -1.65
C ASN A 110 5.15 11.01 -1.77
N VAL A 111 5.13 9.96 -0.98
CA VAL A 111 6.15 8.89 -0.92
C VAL A 111 5.49 7.54 -1.21
N SER A 112 6.04 6.82 -2.18
CA SER A 112 5.57 5.51 -2.64
C SER A 112 6.74 4.54 -2.67
N GLU A 113 6.66 3.44 -1.93
CA GLU A 113 7.74 2.45 -1.84
C GLU A 113 7.17 1.05 -2.07
N THR A 114 7.64 0.37 -3.12
CA THR A 114 7.29 -1.04 -3.37
C THR A 114 8.54 -1.91 -3.33
N LEU A 115 8.48 -2.95 -2.50
CA LEU A 115 9.54 -3.92 -2.32
C LEU A 115 8.98 -5.33 -2.58
N GLN A 116 9.44 -5.98 -3.66
CA GLN A 116 9.04 -7.34 -4.05
C GLN A 116 10.28 -8.24 -4.09
N TYR A 117 10.43 -9.07 -3.06
CA TYR A 117 11.57 -9.97 -2.89
C TYR A 117 11.13 -11.43 -3.13
N GLY A 118 11.68 -12.07 -4.15
CA GLY A 118 11.41 -13.48 -4.47
C GLY A 118 9.93 -13.76 -4.73
N GLN A 119 9.23 -12.81 -5.36
CA GLN A 119 7.83 -12.95 -5.73
C GLN A 119 7.67 -13.61 -7.11
N ILE A 120 6.57 -14.30 -7.32
CA ILE A 120 6.15 -14.80 -8.64
C ILE A 120 4.77 -14.24 -8.96
N GLY A 121 4.62 -13.52 -10.07
CA GLY A 121 3.33 -13.05 -10.56
C GLY A 121 2.61 -12.07 -9.63
N SER A 122 3.34 -11.40 -8.72
CA SER A 122 2.70 -10.52 -7.73
C SER A 122 2.56 -9.09 -8.23
N TYR A 123 1.47 -8.44 -7.82
CA TYR A 123 1.05 -7.12 -8.24
C TYR A 123 1.09 -6.13 -7.08
N SER A 124 1.59 -4.92 -7.33
CA SER A 124 1.52 -3.78 -6.43
C SER A 124 1.08 -2.53 -7.18
N ALA A 125 0.17 -1.75 -6.62
CA ALA A 125 -0.18 -0.44 -7.15
C ALA A 125 -0.42 0.59 -6.06
N HIS A 126 0.30 1.71 -6.16
CA HIS A 126 0.12 2.89 -5.32
C HIS A 126 -0.45 4.03 -6.17
N GLN A 127 -1.56 4.61 -5.71
CA GLN A 127 -2.15 5.81 -6.30
C GLN A 127 -2.35 6.87 -5.21
N GLN A 128 -1.57 7.94 -5.27
CA GLN A 128 -1.57 9.02 -4.28
C GLN A 128 -1.91 10.35 -4.96
N SER A 129 -2.98 11.01 -4.52
CA SER A 129 -3.39 12.32 -5.03
C SER A 129 -3.59 13.29 -3.89
N GLY A 130 -2.78 14.35 -3.85
CA GLY A 130 -2.76 15.29 -2.75
C GLY A 130 -1.35 15.49 -2.20
N ASN A 131 -1.21 15.65 -0.88
CA ASN A 131 0.08 15.94 -0.29
C ASN A 131 0.45 15.10 0.94
N ASN A 132 1.75 14.85 1.12
CA ASN A 132 2.30 14.12 2.27
C ASN A 132 1.71 12.72 2.47
N HIS A 133 1.34 12.03 1.40
CA HIS A 133 0.94 10.62 1.49
C HIS A 133 2.17 9.70 1.64
N TYR A 134 2.05 8.63 2.41
CA TYR A 134 3.03 7.55 2.49
C TYR A 134 2.36 6.21 2.18
N ALA A 135 2.87 5.49 1.20
CA ALA A 135 2.41 4.15 0.81
C ALA A 135 3.59 3.20 0.72
N LEU A 136 3.54 2.09 1.47
CA LEU A 136 4.55 1.04 1.47
C LEU A 136 3.90 -0.31 1.16
N THR A 137 4.43 -1.00 0.16
CA THR A 137 4.12 -2.42 -0.11
C THR A 137 5.38 -3.25 0.08
N TYR A 138 5.30 -4.27 0.93
CA TYR A 138 6.35 -5.25 1.16
C TYR A 138 5.84 -6.67 0.90
N GLN A 139 6.30 -7.28 -0.19
CA GLN A 139 5.96 -8.67 -0.56
C GLN A 139 7.24 -9.52 -0.52
N PHE A 140 7.30 -10.51 0.37
CA PHE A 140 8.48 -11.37 0.58
C PHE A 140 8.17 -12.87 0.44
N LEU A 141 8.90 -13.56 -0.45
CA LEU A 141 8.83 -14.99 -0.73
C LEU A 141 7.40 -15.52 -0.96
N GLY A 142 6.71 -15.01 -1.97
CA GLY A 142 5.31 -15.32 -2.24
C GLY A 142 4.98 -15.50 -3.72
N ALA A 143 3.71 -15.76 -4.01
CA ALA A 143 3.21 -15.85 -5.37
C ALA A 143 1.78 -15.30 -5.50
N ASP A 144 1.45 -14.73 -6.65
CA ASP A 144 0.10 -14.27 -7.01
C ASP A 144 -0.54 -13.34 -5.96
N ASN A 145 0.26 -12.55 -5.25
CA ASN A 145 -0.26 -11.61 -4.27
C ASN A 145 -0.55 -10.26 -4.91
N SER A 146 -1.62 -9.58 -4.49
CA SER A 146 -1.98 -8.27 -4.99
C SER A 146 -2.13 -7.25 -3.86
N VAL A 147 -1.48 -6.10 -4.01
CA VAL A 147 -1.67 -4.95 -3.12
C VAL A 147 -2.10 -3.73 -3.92
N ILE A 148 -3.15 -3.07 -3.48
CA ILE A 148 -3.61 -1.79 -4.02
C ILE A 148 -3.79 -0.79 -2.88
N ILE A 149 -3.03 0.30 -2.93
CA ILE A 149 -3.11 1.42 -1.99
C ILE A 149 -3.57 2.67 -2.75
N ILE A 150 -4.69 3.25 -2.31
CA ILE A 150 -5.22 4.50 -2.87
C ILE A 150 -5.40 5.52 -1.76
N GLN A 151 -4.69 6.64 -1.86
CA GLN A 151 -4.72 7.73 -0.89
C GLN A 151 -5.09 9.03 -1.60
N ASN A 152 -6.04 9.76 -1.02
CA ASN A 152 -6.46 11.07 -1.52
C ASN A 152 -6.42 12.08 -0.38
N ASP A 153 -6.30 13.35 -0.76
CA ASP A 153 -6.29 14.53 0.12
C ASP A 153 -4.93 14.76 0.81
N SER A 154 -4.71 14.31 2.05
CA SER A 154 -3.46 14.66 2.76
C SER A 154 -3.03 13.70 3.85
N HIS A 155 -1.72 13.61 4.11
CA HIS A 155 -1.13 13.01 5.32
C HIS A 155 -1.62 11.61 5.66
N ASN A 156 -2.03 10.85 4.66
CA ASN A 156 -2.46 9.47 4.85
C ASN A 156 -1.25 8.53 4.74
N THR A 157 -1.20 7.54 5.63
CA THR A 157 -0.17 6.50 5.71
C THR A 157 -0.83 5.14 5.52
N ALA A 158 -0.26 4.32 4.63
CA ALA A 158 -0.74 2.98 4.37
C ALA A 158 0.43 2.01 4.16
N THR A 159 0.42 0.91 4.91
CA THR A 159 1.39 -0.17 4.79
C THR A 159 0.68 -1.49 4.49
N ALA A 160 1.23 -2.23 3.54
CA ALA A 160 0.76 -3.57 3.21
C ALA A 160 1.92 -4.55 3.15
N THR A 161 1.87 -5.56 4.00
CA THR A 161 2.92 -6.58 4.14
C THR A 161 2.34 -7.97 3.87
N GLN A 162 2.94 -8.68 2.91
CA GLN A 162 2.59 -10.05 2.57
C GLN A 162 3.86 -10.91 2.61
N VAL A 163 3.96 -11.81 3.60
CA VAL A 163 5.19 -12.57 3.88
C VAL A 163 4.89 -14.05 3.83
N VAL A 164 5.61 -14.78 2.96
CA VAL A 164 5.34 -16.21 2.70
C VAL A 164 3.86 -16.39 2.41
N SER A 165 3.37 -15.58 1.47
CA SER A 165 1.97 -15.45 1.13
C SER A 165 1.73 -15.94 -0.30
N VAL A 166 0.62 -16.64 -0.53
CA VAL A 166 0.20 -17.06 -1.86
C VAL A 166 -1.26 -16.68 -2.11
N GLY A 167 -1.53 -15.98 -3.21
CA GLY A 167 -2.89 -15.65 -3.62
C GLY A 167 -3.63 -14.76 -2.63
N SER A 168 -2.92 -13.85 -1.95
CA SER A 168 -3.54 -12.94 -0.99
C SER A 168 -3.70 -11.53 -1.57
N ASP A 169 -4.80 -10.89 -1.22
CA ASP A 169 -5.22 -9.57 -1.68
C ASP A 169 -5.28 -8.57 -0.53
N VAL A 170 -4.73 -7.38 -0.75
CA VAL A 170 -4.87 -6.20 0.10
C VAL A 170 -5.40 -5.03 -0.71
N VAL A 171 -6.45 -4.38 -0.22
CA VAL A 171 -6.94 -3.10 -0.76
C VAL A 171 -7.11 -2.09 0.37
N ILE A 172 -6.31 -1.03 0.35
CA ILE A 172 -6.39 0.11 1.28
C ILE A 172 -6.88 1.34 0.52
N ARG A 173 -7.94 1.99 1.02
CA ARG A 173 -8.47 3.24 0.48
C ARG A 173 -8.67 4.29 1.58
N GLN A 174 -7.91 5.37 1.50
CA GLN A 174 -7.96 6.49 2.44
C GLN A 174 -8.41 7.76 1.71
N ARG A 175 -9.41 8.44 2.28
CA ARG A 175 -9.90 9.73 1.76
C ARG A 175 -10.13 10.70 2.91
N GLY A 176 -9.28 11.71 2.99
CA GLY A 176 -9.28 12.71 4.04
C GLY A 176 -7.88 12.89 4.59
N GLU A 177 -7.80 13.22 5.88
CA GLU A 177 -6.55 13.64 6.51
C GLU A 177 -6.09 12.60 7.54
N LEU A 178 -4.77 12.41 7.66
CA LEU A 178 -4.15 11.74 8.82
C LEU A 178 -4.64 10.30 9.07
N HIS A 179 -5.09 9.58 8.04
CA HIS A 179 -5.45 8.17 8.19
C HIS A 179 -4.21 7.28 8.28
N ASN A 180 -4.26 6.27 9.14
CA ASN A 180 -3.28 5.20 9.23
C ASN A 180 -3.93 3.86 8.92
N ALA A 181 -3.30 3.04 8.09
CA ALA A 181 -3.80 1.74 7.69
C ALA A 181 -2.66 0.74 7.54
N ASP A 182 -2.69 -0.35 8.30
CA ASP A 182 -1.63 -1.35 8.30
C ASP A 182 -2.20 -2.76 8.07
N THR A 183 -1.66 -3.49 7.10
CA THR A 183 -2.10 -4.86 6.81
C THR A 183 -0.93 -5.82 6.83
N TYR A 184 -1.15 -6.99 7.43
CA TYR A 184 -0.19 -8.08 7.48
C TYR A 184 -0.87 -9.41 7.12
N GLN A 185 -0.39 -10.07 6.07
CA GLN A 185 -0.87 -11.38 5.63
C GLN A 185 0.29 -12.39 5.55
N SER A 186 0.07 -13.60 6.06
CA SER A 186 1.02 -14.71 5.93
C SER A 186 0.28 -16.05 5.82
N GLY A 187 0.59 -16.84 4.79
CA GLY A 187 -0.14 -18.06 4.47
C GLY A 187 -0.75 -18.02 3.07
N PHE A 188 -2.05 -18.28 2.93
CA PHE A 188 -2.68 -18.33 1.60
C PHE A 188 -4.11 -17.81 1.56
N GLY A 189 -4.52 -17.26 0.42
CA GLY A 189 -5.93 -16.94 0.13
C GLY A 189 -6.54 -15.86 1.03
N HIS A 190 -5.74 -14.96 1.58
CA HIS A 190 -6.24 -13.90 2.46
C HIS A 190 -6.82 -12.73 1.65
N ASP A 191 -7.95 -12.17 2.07
CA ASP A 191 -8.55 -10.94 1.53
C ASP A 191 -8.68 -9.92 2.68
N ALA A 192 -7.93 -8.82 2.58
CA ALA A 192 -7.96 -7.70 3.51
C ALA A 192 -8.40 -6.41 2.80
N GLY A 193 -9.46 -5.79 3.30
CA GLY A 193 -9.99 -4.54 2.77
C GLY A 193 -10.13 -3.45 3.83
N MET A 194 -9.45 -2.33 3.66
CA MET A 194 -9.59 -1.16 4.52
C MET A 194 -10.14 0.04 3.76
N ARG A 195 -11.11 0.71 4.36
CA ARG A 195 -11.61 1.99 3.84
C ARG A 195 -11.85 2.99 4.95
N GLN A 196 -11.11 4.08 4.92
CA GLN A 196 -11.16 5.17 5.88
C GLN A 196 -11.61 6.46 5.21
N SER A 197 -12.46 7.21 5.89
CA SER A 197 -12.92 8.51 5.41
C SER A 197 -13.18 9.48 6.56
N GLY A 198 -12.71 10.72 6.43
CA GLY A 198 -12.80 11.75 7.46
C GLY A 198 -11.41 12.18 7.91
N GLU A 199 -11.12 12.12 9.21
CA GLU A 199 -9.79 12.52 9.72
C GLU A 199 -9.28 11.53 10.78
N SER A 200 -7.97 11.28 10.82
CA SER A 200 -7.31 10.59 11.94
C SER A 200 -7.93 9.23 12.29
N ASN A 201 -8.22 8.40 11.30
CA ASN A 201 -8.73 7.04 11.55
C ASN A 201 -7.57 6.07 11.45
N ASP A 202 -7.55 5.04 12.30
CA ASP A 202 -6.52 4.01 12.39
C ASP A 202 -7.15 2.62 12.19
N ALA A 203 -6.56 1.81 11.31
CA ALA A 203 -7.06 0.49 10.95
C ALA A 203 -5.91 -0.52 10.82
N ASP A 204 -6.05 -1.66 11.50
CA ASP A 204 -5.12 -2.80 11.40
C ASP A 204 -5.89 -4.08 11.00
N ILE A 205 -5.36 -4.82 10.01
CA ILE A 205 -5.80 -6.19 9.71
C ILE A 205 -4.57 -7.09 9.71
N ARG A 206 -4.59 -8.10 10.58
CA ARG A 206 -3.59 -9.17 10.64
C ARG A 206 -4.24 -10.53 10.36
N GLN A 207 -3.77 -11.22 9.33
CA GLN A 207 -4.27 -12.54 8.92
C GLN A 207 -3.10 -13.55 8.83
N VAL A 208 -3.20 -14.65 9.56
CA VAL A 208 -2.18 -15.72 9.56
C VAL A 208 -2.84 -17.09 9.41
N GLY A 209 -2.56 -17.79 8.31
CA GLY A 209 -3.09 -19.13 8.06
C GLY A 209 -3.66 -19.28 6.65
N GLY A 210 -4.97 -19.51 6.52
CA GLY A 210 -5.60 -19.69 5.21
C GLY A 210 -7.00 -19.10 5.09
N ASP A 211 -7.32 -18.56 3.90
CA ASP A 211 -8.69 -18.22 3.48
C ASP A 211 -9.42 -17.24 4.43
N HIS A 212 -8.71 -16.24 4.95
CA HIS A 212 -9.30 -15.24 5.84
C HIS A 212 -9.88 -14.07 5.05
N TYR A 213 -11.06 -13.59 5.47
CA TYR A 213 -11.68 -12.36 4.98
C TYR A 213 -11.76 -11.33 6.11
N GLY A 214 -11.09 -10.21 5.96
CA GLY A 214 -11.03 -9.11 6.92
C GLY A 214 -11.44 -7.80 6.26
N ARG A 215 -12.40 -7.08 6.83
CA ARG A 215 -12.81 -5.78 6.30
C ARG A 215 -13.08 -4.73 7.36
N ILE A 216 -12.37 -3.61 7.26
CA ILE A 216 -12.55 -2.43 8.12
C ILE A 216 -13.14 -1.28 7.31
N ARG A 217 -14.17 -0.63 7.87
CA ARG A 217 -14.73 0.60 7.29
C ARG A 217 -14.99 1.67 8.35
N GLN A 218 -14.22 2.74 8.29
CA GLN A 218 -14.30 3.88 9.20
C GLN A 218 -14.79 5.12 8.47
N ARG A 219 -15.80 5.79 9.04
CA ARG A 219 -16.32 7.06 8.53
C ARG A 219 -16.55 8.06 9.67
N GLY A 220 -15.67 9.04 9.78
CA GLY A 220 -15.69 10.00 10.87
C GLY A 220 -14.29 10.39 11.29
N HIS A 221 -14.15 10.74 12.57
CA HIS A 221 -12.88 11.22 13.13
C HIS A 221 -12.41 10.34 14.29
N ASN A 222 -11.11 10.04 14.37
CA ASN A 222 -10.51 9.30 15.49
C ASN A 222 -11.15 7.94 15.72
N HIS A 223 -11.32 7.11 14.70
CA HIS A 223 -11.73 5.72 14.88
C HIS A 223 -10.52 4.80 14.95
N GLU A 224 -10.57 3.77 15.79
CA GLU A 224 -9.57 2.70 15.85
C GLU A 224 -10.26 1.35 15.58
N ALA A 225 -9.74 0.56 14.65
CA ALA A 225 -10.26 -0.78 14.40
C ALA A 225 -9.13 -1.77 14.13
N ASP A 226 -9.22 -2.92 14.79
CA ASP A 226 -8.29 -4.04 14.65
C ASP A 226 -9.08 -5.32 14.31
N ILE A 227 -8.60 -6.04 13.31
CA ILE A 227 -9.01 -7.41 13.00
C ILE A 227 -7.78 -8.31 13.05
N SER A 228 -7.80 -9.33 13.90
CA SER A 228 -6.79 -10.38 14.00
C SER A 228 -7.41 -11.75 13.76
N GLN A 229 -6.98 -12.45 12.70
CA GLN A 229 -7.48 -13.77 12.32
C GLN A 229 -6.33 -14.77 12.22
N ALA A 230 -6.40 -15.86 13.00
CA ALA A 230 -5.40 -16.92 13.00
C ALA A 230 -6.03 -18.31 12.88
N GLY A 231 -5.71 -19.04 11.80
CA GLY A 231 -6.32 -20.34 11.51
C GLY A 231 -6.83 -20.43 10.08
N TYR A 232 -8.07 -20.88 9.90
CA TYR A 232 -8.64 -21.10 8.57
C TYR A 232 -10.08 -20.58 8.43
N ASN A 233 -10.37 -19.97 7.27
CA ASN A 233 -11.74 -19.66 6.83
C ASN A 233 -12.51 -18.73 7.80
N HIS A 234 -11.88 -17.66 8.25
CA HIS A 234 -12.48 -16.67 9.15
C HIS A 234 -13.04 -15.50 8.37
N THR A 235 -14.19 -14.96 8.81
CA THR A 235 -14.79 -13.74 8.29
C THR A 235 -14.93 -12.71 9.40
N ALA A 236 -14.29 -11.56 9.25
CA ALA A 236 -14.33 -10.45 10.18
C ALA A 236 -14.71 -9.14 9.47
N ARG A 237 -15.71 -8.42 9.98
CA ARG A 237 -16.13 -7.13 9.42
C ARG A 237 -16.37 -6.11 10.52
N THR A 238 -15.66 -4.99 10.46
CA THR A 238 -15.87 -3.86 11.36
C THR A 238 -16.40 -2.64 10.59
N ARG A 239 -17.32 -1.91 11.21
CA ARG A 239 -17.88 -0.68 10.66
C ARG A 239 -18.06 0.35 11.77
N GLN A 240 -17.36 1.48 11.67
CA GLN A 240 -17.45 2.57 12.63
C GLN A 240 -17.92 3.84 11.95
N ARG A 241 -18.84 4.55 12.62
CA ARG A 241 -19.35 5.85 12.17
C ARG A 241 -19.50 6.83 13.34
N GLY A 242 -18.90 8.01 13.24
CA GLY A 242 -19.07 9.10 14.22
C GLY A 242 -17.73 9.63 14.69
N HIS A 243 -17.46 9.64 16.00
CA HIS A 243 -16.15 10.04 16.54
C HIS A 243 -15.68 9.08 17.64
N HIS A 244 -14.37 8.81 17.76
CA HIS A 244 -13.81 8.02 18.88
C HIS A 244 -14.53 6.70 19.10
N ASN A 245 -14.51 5.81 18.11
CA ASN A 245 -15.12 4.49 18.27
C ASN A 245 -13.99 3.48 18.08
N ASP A 246 -13.98 2.44 18.91
CA ASP A 246 -12.92 1.44 18.99
C ASP A 246 -13.52 0.04 18.84
N VAL A 247 -13.02 -0.74 17.88
CA VAL A 247 -13.41 -2.14 17.65
C VAL A 247 -12.17 -3.00 17.59
N TYR A 248 -12.11 -4.02 18.45
CA TYR A 248 -11.10 -5.07 18.40
C TYR A 248 -11.80 -6.40 18.15
N LEU A 249 -11.35 -7.14 17.12
CA LEU A 249 -11.94 -8.41 16.72
C LEU A 249 -10.82 -9.45 16.55
N GLY A 250 -10.83 -10.49 17.39
CA GLY A 250 -9.92 -11.63 17.32
C GLY A 250 -10.67 -12.93 16.98
N GLN A 251 -10.16 -13.71 16.04
CA GLN A 251 -10.68 -15.03 15.66
C GLN A 251 -9.52 -16.05 15.62
N ILE A 252 -9.61 -17.13 16.40
CA ILE A 252 -8.60 -18.18 16.46
C ILE A 252 -9.25 -19.57 16.35
N GLY A 253 -8.98 -20.29 15.25
CA GLY A 253 -9.59 -21.60 15.01
C GLY A 253 -10.04 -21.78 13.58
N VAL A 254 -11.26 -22.26 13.35
CA VAL A 254 -11.78 -22.54 12.00
C VAL A 254 -13.19 -21.99 11.82
N GLY A 255 -13.48 -21.31 10.71
CA GLY A 255 -14.85 -21.02 10.28
C GLY A 255 -15.59 -19.91 11.05
N HIS A 256 -14.88 -19.10 11.85
CA HIS A 256 -15.51 -18.04 12.64
C HIS A 256 -16.09 -16.91 11.77
N THR A 257 -17.23 -16.36 12.18
CA THR A 257 -17.80 -15.13 11.61
C THR A 257 -18.03 -14.08 12.69
N ALA A 258 -17.42 -12.90 12.56
CA ALA A 258 -17.61 -11.79 13.46
C ALA A 258 -17.95 -10.50 12.70
N MET A 259 -18.98 -9.81 13.17
CA MET A 259 -19.39 -8.52 12.65
C MET A 259 -19.57 -7.51 13.79
N ALA A 260 -18.86 -6.39 13.73
CA ALA A 260 -18.99 -5.31 14.68
C ALA A 260 -19.40 -4.02 13.97
N HIS A 261 -20.50 -3.42 14.42
CA HIS A 261 -21.00 -2.15 13.91
C HIS A 261 -21.20 -1.15 15.05
N GLN A 262 -20.46 -0.05 15.02
CA GLN A 262 -20.56 1.04 15.98
C GLN A 262 -21.00 2.33 15.29
N SER A 263 -21.92 3.03 15.94
CA SER A 263 -22.38 4.36 15.52
C SER A 263 -22.51 5.31 16.70
N GLY A 264 -21.96 6.51 16.59
CA GLY A 264 -22.01 7.53 17.65
C GLY A 264 -20.62 7.88 18.16
N HIS A 265 -20.50 8.08 19.48
CA HIS A 265 -19.31 8.64 20.12
C HIS A 265 -18.78 7.72 21.23
N ASN A 266 -17.47 7.55 21.35
CA ASN A 266 -16.83 6.83 22.46
C ASN A 266 -17.31 5.38 22.64
N ASN A 267 -17.70 4.67 21.57
CA ASN A 267 -18.14 3.28 21.70
C ASN A 267 -16.95 2.33 21.63
N TYR A 268 -16.90 1.35 22.51
CA TYR A 268 -15.88 0.31 22.58
C TYR A 268 -16.50 -1.08 22.39
N SER A 269 -15.89 -1.90 21.53
CA SER A 269 -16.31 -3.27 21.29
C SER A 269 -15.10 -4.19 21.21
N LEU A 270 -15.13 -5.28 21.97
CA LEU A 270 -14.17 -6.37 21.90
C LEU A 270 -14.91 -7.68 21.56
N VAL A 271 -14.48 -8.35 20.51
CA VAL A 271 -15.01 -9.66 20.08
C VAL A 271 -13.84 -10.64 20.00
N GLY A 272 -13.90 -11.72 20.79
CA GLY A 272 -12.99 -12.86 20.70
C GLY A 272 -13.77 -14.14 20.38
N GLN A 273 -13.32 -14.88 19.37
CA GLN A 273 -13.86 -16.21 19.03
C GLN A 273 -12.74 -17.25 19.00
N PHE A 274 -12.92 -18.36 19.72
CA PHE A 274 -11.98 -19.46 19.80
C PHE A 274 -12.69 -20.78 19.53
N GLY A 275 -12.19 -21.61 18.61
CA GLY A 275 -12.77 -22.93 18.34
C GLY A 275 -13.21 -23.14 16.89
N THR A 276 -14.48 -23.49 16.69
CA THR A 276 -15.01 -23.84 15.36
C THR A 276 -16.41 -23.30 15.13
N GLU A 277 -16.60 -22.56 14.03
CA GLU A 277 -17.91 -22.12 13.50
C GLU A 277 -18.73 -21.15 14.38
N GLU A 278 -18.08 -20.40 15.26
CA GLU A 278 -18.71 -19.41 16.13
C GLU A 278 -19.17 -18.19 15.31
N THR A 279 -20.32 -17.61 15.68
CA THR A 279 -20.82 -16.37 15.08
C THR A 279 -21.05 -15.29 16.15
N ALA A 280 -20.37 -14.15 16.01
CA ALA A 280 -20.48 -13.00 16.90
C ALA A 280 -20.99 -11.78 16.13
N MET A 281 -22.01 -11.10 16.68
CA MET A 281 -22.52 -9.84 16.13
C MET A 281 -22.62 -8.79 17.24
N VAL A 282 -21.90 -7.67 17.06
CA VAL A 282 -22.01 -6.48 17.91
C VAL A 282 -22.66 -5.36 17.10
N MET A 283 -23.72 -4.79 17.64
CA MET A 283 -24.30 -3.54 17.14
C MET A 283 -24.44 -2.54 18.30
N GLN A 284 -23.66 -1.47 18.25
CA GLN A 284 -23.71 -0.39 19.24
C GLN A 284 -24.13 0.92 18.57
N SER A 285 -25.05 1.63 19.22
CA SER A 285 -25.46 2.97 18.84
C SER A 285 -25.54 3.85 20.08
N GLY A 286 -24.96 5.04 20.03
CA GLY A 286 -25.03 6.02 21.11
C GLY A 286 -23.67 6.50 21.60
N HIS A 287 -23.61 6.87 22.86
CA HIS A 287 -22.43 7.46 23.51
C HIS A 287 -21.89 6.52 24.59
N ALA A 288 -20.57 6.27 24.60
CA ALA A 288 -19.88 5.51 25.67
C ALA A 288 -20.38 4.07 25.88
N ASN A 289 -20.86 3.38 24.82
CA ASN A 289 -21.25 1.98 24.96
C ASN A 289 -20.03 1.06 25.00
N GLN A 290 -20.05 0.05 25.86
CA GLN A 290 -19.03 -1.01 25.91
C GLN A 290 -19.66 -2.37 25.60
N SER A 291 -19.01 -3.19 24.79
CA SER A 291 -19.47 -4.53 24.42
C SER A 291 -18.30 -5.49 24.45
N TYR A 292 -18.53 -6.67 25.02
CA TYR A 292 -17.54 -7.74 25.12
C TYR A 292 -18.24 -9.05 24.72
N ILE A 293 -17.77 -9.68 23.65
CA ILE A 293 -18.18 -11.04 23.26
C ILE A 293 -16.94 -11.91 23.32
N PHE A 294 -17.02 -12.99 24.08
CA PHE A 294 -16.03 -14.06 24.09
C PHE A 294 -16.77 -15.37 23.94
N GLN A 295 -16.43 -16.14 22.91
CA GLN A 295 -17.02 -17.43 22.60
C GLN A 295 -15.93 -18.43 22.29
#